data_AF-A0A8X6NRR3-F1
#
_entry.id   AF-A0A8X6NRR3-F1
#
_cell.length_a   1.000
_cell.length_b   1.000
_cell.length_c   1.000
_cell.angle_alpha   90.00
_cell.angle_beta   90.00
_cell.angle_gamma   90.00
#
_symmetry.space_group_name_H-M   'P 1'
#
loop_
_entity.id
_entity.type
_entity.pdbx_description
1 polymer ?
#
loop_
_entity_poly.entity_id
_entity_poly.type
_entity_poly.pdbx_seq_one_letter_code
_entity_poly.pdbx_strand_id
1 'polypeptide(L)' 'MPTFWEDDPEFWFYPIEFQFVMAAITNESTKFYAVVAAFSSNALSCVTDIVISPPTVVANKTLKDILPGRIHRV' A
#
# COMPACT_ATOMS: atom_id res chain seq x y z
N MET A 1 -5.08 -1.10 -11.32
CA MET A 1 -4.14 -1.55 -10.27
C MET A 1 -4.25 -3.06 -10.16
N PRO A 2 -3.15 -3.80 -9.99
CA PRO A 2 -3.19 -5.24 -9.74
C PRO A 2 -3.95 -5.54 -8.43
N THR A 3 -4.63 -6.67 -8.38
CA THR A 3 -5.23 -7.19 -7.15
C THR A 3 -4.15 -7.42 -6.10
N PHE A 4 -4.40 -7.04 -4.86
CA PHE A 4 -3.47 -7.25 -3.73
C PHE A 4 -3.21 -8.74 -3.48
N TRP A 5 -1.95 -9.09 -3.17
CA TRP A 5 -1.54 -10.46 -2.83
C TRP A 5 -1.35 -10.59 -1.33
N GLU A 6 -2.32 -11.20 -0.64
CA GLU A 6 -2.24 -11.39 0.82
C GLU A 6 -1.10 -12.34 1.22
N ASP A 7 -0.79 -13.34 0.38
CA ASP A 7 0.25 -14.33 0.63
C ASP A 7 1.67 -13.75 0.51
N ASP A 8 1.86 -12.70 -0.30
CA ASP A 8 3.15 -12.06 -0.55
C ASP A 8 3.00 -10.54 -0.75
N PRO A 9 2.72 -9.80 0.35
CA PRO A 9 2.48 -8.36 0.31
C PRO A 9 3.73 -7.57 -0.08
N GLU A 10 4.92 -8.08 0.25
CA GLU A 10 6.21 -7.45 -0.07
C GLU A 10 6.45 -7.50 -1.58
N PHE A 11 6.27 -8.68 -2.19
CA PHE A 11 6.48 -8.83 -3.62
C PHE A 11 5.42 -8.11 -4.46
N TRP A 12 4.20 -7.92 -3.92
CA TRP A 12 3.14 -7.17 -4.60
C TRP A 12 3.47 -5.68 -4.84
N PHE A 13 4.33 -5.06 -4.03
CA PHE A 13 4.69 -3.65 -4.24
C PHE A 13 5.54 -3.42 -5.50
N TYR A 14 6.27 -4.42 -6.00
CA TYR A 14 7.05 -4.27 -7.24
C TYR A 14 6.19 -3.93 -8.46
N PRO A 15 5.16 -4.72 -8.84
CA PRO A 15 4.29 -4.38 -9.97
C PRO A 15 3.54 -3.05 -9.79
N ILE A 16 3.23 -2.67 -8.54
CA ILE A 16 2.60 -1.37 -8.23
C ILE A 16 3.53 -0.20 -8.55
N GLU A 17 4.81 -0.29 -8.17
CA GLU A 17 5.78 0.77 -8.49
C GLU A 17 5.98 0.94 -10.00
N PHE A 18 6.00 -0.16 -10.76
CA PHE A 18 6.04 -0.09 -12.22
C PHE A 18 4.82 0.65 -12.79
N GLN A 19 3.61 0.42 -12.24
CA GLN A 19 2.39 1.12 -12.68
C GLN A 19 2.47 2.62 -12.41
N PHE A 20 3.02 3.05 -11.27
CA PHE A 20 3.21 4.47 -10.99
C PHE A 20 4.19 5.12 -11.97
N VAL A 21 5.28 4.44 -12.30
CA VAL A 21 6.24 4.93 -13.31
C VAL A 21 5.58 5.04 -14.68
N MET A 22 4.87 3.99 -15.13
CA MET A 22 4.21 3.99 -16.44
C MET A 22 3.12 5.07 -16.56
N ALA A 23 2.41 5.35 -15.47
CA ALA A 23 1.36 6.36 -15.42
C ALA A 23 1.88 7.78 -15.09
N ALA A 24 3.21 7.96 -14.97
CA ALA A 24 3.84 9.21 -14.54
C ALA A 24 3.29 9.76 -13.20
N ILE A 25 2.86 8.87 -12.30
CA ILE A 25 2.35 9.23 -10.97
C ILE A 25 3.55 9.46 -10.04
N THR A 26 3.84 10.72 -9.78
CA THR A 26 4.95 11.15 -8.90
C THR A 26 4.49 11.65 -7.54
N ASN A 27 3.22 12.07 -7.42
CA ASN A 27 2.67 12.60 -6.19
C ASN A 27 2.45 11.46 -5.16
N GLU A 28 3.11 11.55 -4.01
CA GLU A 28 3.05 10.53 -2.96
C GLU A 28 1.65 10.33 -2.38
N SER A 29 0.83 11.38 -2.29
CA SER A 29 -0.55 11.23 -1.84
C SER A 29 -1.38 10.42 -2.85
N THR A 30 -1.17 10.64 -4.15
CA THR A 30 -1.82 9.85 -5.20
C THR A 30 -1.40 8.38 -5.14
N LYS A 31 -0.11 8.11 -4.94
CA LYS A 31 0.38 6.73 -4.79
C LYS A 31 -0.22 6.06 -3.55
N PHE A 32 -0.26 6.77 -2.41
CA PHE A 32 -0.86 6.27 -1.17
C PHE A 32 -2.32 5.86 -1.37
N TYR A 33 -3.17 6.75 -1.90
CA TYR A 33 -4.58 6.42 -2.10
C TYR A 33 -4.80 5.33 -3.15
N ALA A 34 -3.94 5.25 -4.17
CA ALA A 34 -3.98 4.16 -5.15
C ALA A 34 -3.65 2.80 -4.53
N VAL A 35 -2.67 2.74 -3.62
CA VAL A 35 -2.33 1.53 -2.85
C VAL A 35 -3.49 1.14 -1.93
N VAL A 36 -4.01 2.09 -1.15
CA VAL A 36 -5.14 1.86 -0.23
C VAL A 36 -6.37 1.33 -0.98
N ALA A 37 -6.66 1.87 -2.17
CA ALA A 37 -7.78 1.42 -3.00
C ALA A 37 -7.61 -0.01 -3.57
N ALA A 38 -6.38 -0.53 -3.61
CA ALA A 38 -6.09 -1.87 -4.10
C ALA A 38 -6.09 -2.94 -3.00
N PHE A 39 -6.06 -2.54 -1.72
CA PHE A 39 -6.07 -3.46 -0.59
C PHE A 39 -7.41 -4.17 -0.41
N SER A 40 -7.34 -5.41 0.06
CA SER A 40 -8.50 -6.16 0.53
C SER A 40 -8.99 -5.63 1.88
N SER A 41 -10.18 -6.06 2.30
CA SER A 41 -10.72 -5.73 3.64
C SER A 41 -9.76 -6.18 4.76
N ASN A 42 -9.14 -7.37 4.61
CA ASN A 42 -8.18 -7.90 5.57
C ASN A 42 -6.95 -6.99 5.69
N ALA A 43 -6.33 -6.64 4.55
CA ALA A 43 -5.18 -5.75 4.51
C ALA A 43 -5.52 -4.35 5.07
N LEU A 44 -6.68 -3.79 4.72
CA LEU A 44 -7.14 -2.51 5.25
C LEU A 44 -7.31 -2.55 6.77
N SER A 45 -7.84 -3.64 7.32
CA SER A 45 -8.01 -3.82 8.78
C SER A 45 -6.67 -3.72 9.53
N CYS A 46 -5.60 -4.23 8.92
CA CYS A 46 -4.24 -4.21 9.47
C CYS A 46 -3.59 -2.82 9.51
N VAL A 47 -4.05 -1.86 8.69
CA VAL A 47 -3.46 -0.52 8.55
C VAL A 47 -4.47 0.61 8.73
N THR A 48 -5.57 0.35 9.43
CA THR A 48 -6.65 1.32 9.68
C THR A 48 -6.16 2.61 10.31
N ASP A 49 -5.22 2.54 11.26
CA ASP A 49 -4.55 3.69 11.88
C ASP A 49 -3.86 4.59 10.84
N ILE A 50 -3.18 3.99 9.86
CA ILE A 50 -2.46 4.70 8.79
C ILE A 50 -3.45 5.28 7.77
N VAL A 51 -4.54 4.57 7.47
CA VAL A 51 -5.56 5.03 6.51
C VAL A 51 -6.38 6.19 7.09
N ILE A 52 -6.76 6.11 8.37
CA ILE A 52 -7.57 7.14 9.05
C ILE A 52 -6.71 8.36 9.40
N SER A 53 -5.42 8.17 9.67
CA SER A 53 -4.47 9.26 9.96
C SER A 53 -3.18 9.10 9.15
N PRO A 54 -3.17 9.50 7.86
CA PRO A 54 -2.03 9.32 6.99
C PRO A 54 -0.81 10.12 7.49
N PRO A 55 0.34 9.47 7.74
CA PRO A 55 1.55 10.16 8.18
C PRO A 55 2.20 10.91 7.01
N THR A 56 1.72 12.13 6.72
CA THR A 56 2.30 13.12 5.77
C THR A 56 2.93 12.53 4.48
N VAL A 57 3.98 13.18 3.93
CA VAL A 57 4.52 13.00 2.55
C VAL A 57 5.08 11.60 2.28
N VAL A 58 5.18 10.73 3.29
CA VAL A 58 5.80 9.39 3.20
C VAL A 58 4.80 8.24 3.43
N ALA A 59 3.49 8.51 3.41
CA ALA A 59 2.46 7.52 3.75
C ALA A 59 2.52 6.21 2.91
N ASN A 60 2.86 6.27 1.63
CA ASN A 60 3.05 5.05 0.81
C ASN A 60 4.26 4.23 1.29
N LYS A 61 5.39 4.90 1.55
CA LYS A 61 6.58 4.23 2.11
C LYS A 61 6.25 3.57 3.45
N THR A 62 5.53 4.26 4.32
CA THR A 62 5.10 3.71 5.62
C THR A 62 4.24 2.45 5.47
N LEU A 63 3.35 2.39 4.47
CA LEU A 63 2.56 1.18 4.19
C LEU A 63 3.45 0.00 3.78
N LYS A 64 4.46 0.23 2.93
CA LYS A 64 5.41 -0.81 2.50
C LYS A 64 6.20 -1.42 3.65
N ASP A 65 6.66 -0.57 4.56
CA ASP A 65 7.52 -0.99 5.66
C ASP A 65 6.73 -1.75 6.75
N ILE A 66 5.44 -1.40 6.95
CA ILE A 66 4.65 -1.89 8.10
C ILE A 66 3.72 -3.05 7.72
N LEU A 67 3.12 -3.04 6.53
CA LEU A 67 2.07 -3.99 6.16
C LEU A 67 2.54 -5.46 6.20
N PRO A 68 3.72 -5.85 5.69
CA PRO A 68 4.18 -7.24 5.74
C PRO A 68 4.24 -7.78 7.17
N GLY A 69 4.73 -6.97 8.12
CA GLY A 69 4.80 -7.37 9.52
C GLY A 69 3.46 -7.48 10.24
N ARG A 70 2.40 -6.82 9.72
CA ARG A 70 1.07 -6.83 10.33
C ARG A 70 0.16 -7.92 9.76
N ILE A 71 0.23 -8.19 8.46
CA ILE A 71 -0.66 -9.16 7.80
C ILE A 71 -0.32 -10.62 8.15
N HIS A 72 0.95 -10.94 8.45
CA HIS A 72 1.35 -12.28 8.90
C HIS A 72 1.05 -12.59 10.38
N ARG A 73 0.50 -11.62 11.13
CA ARG A 73 0.21 -11.77 12.57
C ARG A 73 -1.28 -11.99 12.88
N VAL A 74 -2.12 -12.09 11.86
CA VAL A 74 -3.56 -12.33 11.97
C VAL A 74 -3.88 -13.80 11.70
#